data_AF-A0AA88DJ02-F1
#
_entry.id   AF-A0AA88DJ02-F1
#
_cell.length_a   1.000
_cell.length_b   1.000
_cell.length_c   1.000
_cell.angle_alpha   90.00
_cell.angle_beta   90.00
_cell.angle_gamma   90.00
#
_symmetry.space_group_name_H-M   'P 1'
#
loop_
_entity.id
_entity.type
_entity.pdbx_description
1 polymer ?
#
loop_
_entity_poly.entity_id
_entity_poly.type
_entity_poly.pdbx_seq_one_letter_code
_entity_poly.pdbx_strand_id
1 'polypeptide(L)'
;MGFGKVGSEVARRAKGLGMHVIAHDPYAAADRARGVGVELVSFEQAITTADFISLHMPLTPATSKLFNDETFAKVKKGVRIVNVARGGVIDEDALVRALDTGVVAQAALDVFTEEPPPKDSKLVQHENVIVTPHLGASTKEAQEGVAIEIAEAVVGALKGELSATAVNAPMVPPEVLSELAPYVALAEKLGKLGVQLVAGGSGITLVKVVYKTGRDSDDLDTRLLRAMITKGIIEPISASIVNLVNADFTAKQKGLRISEERVVVDSSPEFPLDSIEVHLSGVESKFTSSVSENGDISIEGKVKYGVPYLRCVGGFDVDVSLEGNLILCRQVDQPGMIGRVGNILAEQNVNVSFMSVGRTAQRKKAIMAIGVDEEPNKDTLNKIGQVPAIEEFVFLKP
;
A
#
# COMPACT_ATOMS: atom_id res chain seq x y z
N MET A 1 5.02 -28.14 -15.70
CA MET A 1 4.63 -28.01 -14.27
C MET A 1 4.65 -26.55 -13.91
N GLY A 2 3.53 -25.99 -13.46
CA GLY A 2 3.30 -24.54 -13.37
C GLY A 2 2.81 -23.96 -14.69
N PHE A 3 1.70 -23.23 -14.66
CA PHE A 3 1.01 -22.65 -15.80
C PHE A 3 0.79 -21.13 -15.63
N GLY A 4 1.78 -20.46 -15.06
CA GLY A 4 1.85 -19.00 -14.98
C GLY A 4 2.25 -18.34 -16.31
N LYS A 5 2.74 -17.09 -16.24
CA LYS A 5 3.17 -16.30 -17.42
C LYS A 5 4.19 -17.06 -18.30
N VAL A 6 5.26 -17.58 -17.70
CA VAL A 6 6.30 -18.31 -18.45
C VAL A 6 5.82 -19.68 -18.93
N GLY A 7 5.17 -20.46 -18.06
CA GLY A 7 4.71 -21.81 -18.40
C GLY A 7 3.70 -21.84 -19.56
N SER A 8 2.79 -20.86 -19.61
CA SER A 8 1.84 -20.72 -20.73
C SER A 8 2.53 -20.34 -22.05
N GLU A 9 3.56 -19.49 -22.01
CA GLU A 9 4.36 -19.15 -23.18
C GLU A 9 5.22 -20.31 -23.70
N VAL A 10 5.73 -21.17 -22.81
CA VAL A 10 6.41 -22.41 -23.17
C VAL A 10 5.42 -23.39 -23.80
N ALA A 11 4.26 -23.59 -23.19
CA ALA A 11 3.21 -24.46 -23.73
C ALA A 11 2.78 -24.02 -25.14
N ARG A 12 2.60 -22.71 -25.37
CA ARG A 12 2.26 -22.16 -26.68
C ARG A 12 3.32 -22.48 -27.74
N ARG A 13 4.62 -22.35 -27.40
CA ARG A 13 5.73 -22.69 -28.31
C ARG A 13 5.82 -24.19 -28.57
N ALA A 14 5.70 -25.02 -27.53
CA ALA A 14 5.71 -26.47 -27.65
C ALA A 14 4.59 -26.99 -28.57
N LYS A 15 3.38 -26.42 -28.46
CA LYS A 15 2.29 -26.71 -29.40
C LYS A 15 2.61 -26.30 -30.84
N GLY A 16 3.27 -25.15 -31.03
CA GLY A 16 3.76 -24.73 -32.35
C GLY A 16 4.76 -25.71 -32.97
N LEU A 17 5.46 -26.50 -32.15
CA LEU A 17 6.35 -27.58 -32.57
C LEU A 17 5.62 -28.94 -32.76
N GLY A 18 4.29 -28.97 -32.65
CA GLY A 18 3.48 -30.18 -32.82
C GLY A 18 3.40 -31.09 -31.60
N MET A 19 3.82 -30.62 -30.42
CA MET A 19 3.72 -31.40 -29.19
C MET A 19 2.28 -31.43 -28.64
N HIS A 20 1.89 -32.55 -28.04
CA HIS A 20 0.73 -32.59 -27.16
C HIS A 20 1.14 -32.05 -25.78
N VAL A 21 0.42 -31.03 -25.29
CA VAL A 21 0.80 -30.31 -24.07
C VAL A 21 -0.29 -30.43 -23.02
N ILE A 22 0.09 -31.02 -21.88
CA ILE A 22 -0.66 -31.03 -20.63
C ILE A 22 0.08 -30.19 -19.59
N ALA A 23 -0.63 -29.62 -18.63
CA ALA A 23 -0.04 -28.85 -17.55
C ALA A 23 -0.64 -29.20 -16.20
N HIS A 24 0.18 -29.15 -15.16
CA HIS A 24 -0.29 -29.22 -13.78
C HIS A 24 -0.02 -27.87 -13.11
N ASP A 25 -1.07 -27.21 -12.63
CA ASP A 25 -1.02 -26.02 -11.79
C ASP A 25 -2.35 -25.91 -11.00
N PRO A 26 -2.35 -26.11 -9.67
CA PRO A 26 -3.56 -26.09 -8.87
C PRO A 26 -4.19 -24.69 -8.75
N TYR A 27 -3.47 -23.64 -9.15
CA TYR A 27 -3.91 -22.24 -9.05
C TYR A 27 -4.30 -21.64 -10.41
N ALA A 28 -4.13 -22.37 -11.51
CA ALA A 28 -4.46 -21.87 -12.84
C ALA A 28 -5.95 -22.04 -13.17
N ALA A 29 -6.57 -21.01 -13.73
CA ALA A 29 -7.94 -21.09 -14.23
C ALA A 29 -8.03 -22.02 -15.45
N ALA A 30 -8.91 -23.02 -15.40
CA ALA A 30 -9.08 -24.02 -16.46
C ALA A 30 -9.44 -23.39 -17.83
N ASP A 31 -10.22 -22.32 -17.84
CA ASP A 31 -10.59 -21.62 -19.09
C ASP A 31 -9.39 -21.01 -19.81
N ARG A 32 -8.41 -20.48 -19.05
CA ARG A 32 -7.19 -19.91 -19.61
C ARG A 32 -6.34 -20.98 -20.29
N ALA A 33 -6.22 -22.15 -19.69
CA ALA A 33 -5.50 -23.28 -20.28
C ALA A 33 -6.22 -23.80 -21.53
N ARG A 34 -7.55 -23.95 -21.48
CA ARG A 34 -8.37 -24.35 -22.64
C ARG A 34 -8.27 -23.36 -23.80
N GLY A 35 -8.19 -22.06 -23.53
CA GLY A 35 -8.05 -21.02 -24.55
C GLY A 35 -6.79 -21.15 -25.40
N VAL A 36 -5.72 -21.75 -24.88
CA VAL A 36 -4.50 -22.08 -25.65
C VAL A 36 -4.43 -23.58 -26.01
N GLY A 37 -5.51 -24.32 -25.77
CA GLY A 37 -5.68 -25.75 -26.00
C GLY A 37 -4.67 -26.60 -25.22
N VAL A 38 -4.45 -26.25 -23.95
CA VAL A 38 -3.69 -27.03 -22.97
C VAL A 38 -4.66 -27.62 -21.98
N GLU A 39 -4.51 -28.91 -21.65
CA GLU A 39 -5.30 -29.58 -20.64
C GLU A 39 -4.64 -29.45 -19.27
N LEU A 40 -5.40 -29.00 -18.26
CA LEU A 40 -4.95 -29.07 -16.87
C LEU A 40 -5.20 -30.46 -16.31
N VAL A 41 -4.17 -31.09 -15.79
CA VAL A 41 -4.20 -32.46 -15.27
C VAL A 41 -3.68 -32.53 -13.83
N SER A 42 -3.93 -33.66 -13.17
CA SER A 42 -3.35 -33.93 -11.85
C SER A 42 -1.82 -34.04 -11.91
N PHE A 43 -1.14 -33.83 -10.78
CA PHE A 43 0.32 -34.00 -10.68
C PHE A 43 0.73 -35.41 -11.12
N GLU A 44 0.04 -36.44 -10.59
CA GLU A 44 0.26 -37.85 -10.89
C GLU A 44 0.13 -38.11 -12.41
N GLN A 45 -0.92 -37.60 -13.05
CA GLN A 45 -1.11 -37.75 -14.50
C GLN A 45 0.00 -37.04 -15.29
N ALA A 46 0.40 -35.84 -14.88
CA ALA A 46 1.45 -35.09 -15.57
C ALA A 46 2.79 -35.84 -15.56
N ILE A 47 3.21 -36.38 -14.42
CA ILE A 47 4.52 -37.04 -14.31
C ILE A 47 4.55 -38.44 -14.94
N THR A 48 3.43 -39.17 -14.92
CA THR A 48 3.36 -40.56 -15.43
C THR A 48 3.23 -40.64 -16.94
N THR A 49 2.72 -39.58 -17.58
CA THR A 49 2.44 -39.57 -19.04
C THR A 49 3.44 -38.76 -19.86
N ALA A 50 4.22 -37.87 -19.23
CA ALA A 50 5.10 -36.95 -19.94
C ALA A 50 6.39 -37.61 -20.47
N ASP A 51 6.72 -37.32 -21.73
CA ASP A 51 8.04 -37.58 -22.32
C ASP A 51 9.05 -36.45 -22.01
N PHE A 52 8.53 -35.23 -21.84
CA PHE A 52 9.28 -34.02 -21.47
C PHE A 52 8.58 -33.31 -20.33
N ILE A 53 9.32 -32.97 -19.28
CA ILE A 53 8.82 -32.22 -18.13
C ILE A 53 9.58 -30.91 -18.02
N SER A 54 8.90 -29.79 -18.25
CA SER A 54 9.44 -28.44 -18.03
C SER A 54 8.86 -27.82 -16.77
N LEU A 55 9.72 -27.31 -15.88
CA LEU A 55 9.36 -26.74 -14.58
C LEU A 55 9.28 -25.21 -14.66
N HIS A 56 8.15 -24.66 -14.19
CA HIS A 56 7.81 -23.22 -14.19
C HIS A 56 7.06 -22.83 -12.91
N MET A 57 7.37 -23.48 -11.79
CA MET A 57 6.77 -23.22 -10.48
C MET A 57 7.73 -22.39 -9.62
N PRO A 58 7.22 -21.53 -8.72
CA PRO A 58 8.07 -20.87 -7.72
C PRO A 58 8.61 -21.90 -6.71
N LEU A 59 9.68 -21.56 -6.01
CA LEU A 59 10.16 -22.31 -4.85
C LEU A 59 9.38 -21.87 -3.61
N THR A 60 8.68 -22.82 -3.00
CA THR A 60 7.87 -22.67 -1.80
C THR A 60 8.03 -23.93 -0.94
N PRO A 61 7.58 -23.95 0.32
CA PRO A 61 7.58 -25.18 1.10
C PRO A 61 6.86 -26.35 0.42
N ALA A 62 5.80 -26.09 -0.35
CA ALA A 62 5.02 -27.11 -1.05
C ALA A 62 5.68 -27.61 -2.35
N THR A 63 6.60 -26.84 -2.94
CA THR A 63 7.29 -27.17 -4.21
C THR A 63 8.76 -27.51 -4.02
N SER A 64 9.28 -27.36 -2.79
CA SER A 64 10.63 -27.77 -2.41
C SER A 64 10.78 -29.28 -2.55
N LYS A 65 11.80 -29.70 -3.31
CA LYS A 65 12.13 -31.11 -3.60
C LYS A 65 10.92 -31.92 -4.07
N LEU A 66 10.02 -31.27 -4.81
CA LEU A 66 8.83 -31.91 -5.37
C LEU A 66 9.22 -33.04 -6.34
N PHE A 67 10.33 -32.87 -7.06
CA PHE A 67 10.95 -33.94 -7.84
C PHE A 67 12.06 -34.60 -7.02
N ASN A 68 11.72 -35.69 -6.36
CA ASN A 68 12.57 -36.52 -5.51
C ASN A 68 12.57 -37.99 -5.98
N ASP A 69 13.22 -38.90 -5.26
CA ASP A 69 13.29 -40.32 -5.64
C ASP A 69 11.91 -40.96 -5.83
N GLU A 70 10.93 -40.64 -4.98
CA GLU A 70 9.56 -41.17 -5.08
C GLU A 70 8.86 -40.68 -6.36
N THR A 71 9.07 -39.41 -6.70
CA THR A 71 8.52 -38.83 -7.93
C THR A 71 9.19 -39.40 -9.16
N PHE A 72 10.53 -39.53 -9.15
CA PHE A 72 11.28 -40.17 -10.24
C PHE A 72 10.93 -41.65 -10.40
N ALA A 73 10.53 -42.36 -9.34
CA ALA A 73 10.06 -43.74 -9.49
C ALA A 73 8.76 -43.87 -10.32
N LYS A 74 7.97 -42.78 -10.43
CA LYS A 74 6.69 -42.76 -11.15
C LYS A 74 6.79 -42.21 -12.57
N VAL A 75 7.87 -41.53 -12.93
CA VAL A 75 8.00 -40.94 -14.28
C VAL A 75 8.18 -42.03 -15.33
N LYS A 76 7.87 -41.69 -16.58
CA LYS A 76 8.20 -42.54 -17.71
C LYS A 76 9.71 -42.75 -17.81
N LYS A 77 10.16 -44.00 -17.92
CA LYS A 77 11.58 -44.30 -18.15
C LYS A 77 12.07 -43.62 -19.43
N GLY A 78 13.16 -42.89 -19.32
CA GLY A 78 13.74 -42.10 -20.42
C GLY A 78 13.15 -40.69 -20.56
N VAL A 79 12.40 -40.20 -19.56
CA VAL A 79 11.88 -38.82 -19.54
C VAL A 79 13.02 -37.80 -19.63
N ARG A 80 12.76 -36.65 -20.23
CA ARG A 80 13.68 -35.50 -20.25
C ARG A 80 13.14 -34.36 -19.40
N ILE A 81 14.01 -33.74 -18.61
CA ILE A 81 13.60 -32.73 -17.63
C ILE A 81 14.28 -31.40 -17.91
N VAL A 82 13.51 -30.32 -17.79
CA VAL A 82 14.01 -28.95 -17.94
C VAL A 82 13.63 -28.14 -16.71
N ASN A 83 14.62 -27.59 -16.00
CA ASN A 83 14.38 -26.64 -14.91
C ASN A 83 15.09 -25.32 -15.19
N VAL A 84 14.29 -24.33 -15.57
CA VAL A 84 14.73 -22.94 -15.81
C VAL A 84 13.94 -21.96 -14.92
N ALA A 85 13.39 -22.47 -13.80
CA ALA A 85 12.52 -21.70 -12.93
C ALA A 85 13.20 -21.34 -11.61
N ARG A 86 13.37 -22.32 -10.72
CA ARG A 86 14.01 -22.15 -9.42
C ARG A 86 14.80 -23.40 -9.03
N GLY A 87 15.99 -23.19 -8.46
CA GLY A 87 16.73 -24.24 -7.76
C GLY A 87 15.92 -24.81 -6.60
N GLY A 88 16.24 -26.03 -6.17
CA GLY A 88 15.57 -26.69 -5.04
C GLY A 88 14.18 -27.25 -5.33
N VAL A 89 13.56 -27.02 -6.50
CA VAL A 89 12.31 -27.70 -6.90
C VAL A 89 12.57 -29.18 -7.20
N ILE A 90 13.77 -29.48 -7.72
CA ILE A 90 14.29 -30.83 -7.88
C ILE A 90 15.26 -31.11 -6.73
N ASP A 91 15.15 -32.28 -6.11
CA ASP A 91 16.23 -32.82 -5.29
C ASP A 91 17.38 -33.23 -6.22
N GLU A 92 18.46 -32.47 -6.18
CA GLU A 92 19.60 -32.61 -7.09
C GLU A 92 20.27 -33.98 -6.98
N ASP A 93 20.38 -34.53 -5.77
CA ASP A 93 20.95 -35.86 -5.55
C ASP A 93 20.04 -36.95 -6.12
N ALA A 94 18.72 -36.80 -5.98
CA ALA A 94 17.76 -37.70 -6.59
C ALA A 94 17.81 -37.65 -8.13
N LEU A 95 18.00 -36.46 -8.71
CA LEU A 95 18.17 -36.32 -10.15
C LEU A 95 19.43 -37.02 -10.66
N VAL A 96 20.57 -36.88 -9.95
CA VAL A 96 21.80 -37.62 -10.27
C VAL A 96 21.54 -39.12 -10.30
N ARG A 97 20.91 -39.68 -9.25
CA ARG A 97 20.55 -41.11 -9.21
C ARG A 97 19.61 -41.52 -10.35
N ALA A 98 18.64 -40.68 -10.68
CA ALA A 98 17.70 -40.95 -11.76
C ALA A 98 18.35 -40.91 -13.15
N LEU A 99 19.37 -40.06 -13.34
CA LEU A 99 20.19 -40.00 -14.55
C LEU A 99 21.11 -41.23 -14.65
N ASP A 100 21.81 -41.58 -13.57
CA ASP A 100 22.73 -42.74 -13.51
C ASP A 100 22.00 -44.05 -13.84
N THR A 101 20.74 -44.18 -13.41
CA THR A 101 19.90 -45.36 -13.65
C THR A 101 19.15 -45.32 -15.00
N GLY A 102 19.24 -44.21 -15.74
CA GLY A 102 18.55 -44.00 -17.01
C GLY A 102 17.02 -43.87 -16.89
N VAL A 103 16.50 -43.64 -15.68
CA VAL A 103 15.10 -43.25 -15.48
C VAL A 103 14.84 -41.89 -16.11
N VAL A 104 15.74 -40.94 -15.87
CA VAL A 104 15.82 -39.68 -16.61
C VAL A 104 16.89 -39.84 -17.69
N ALA A 105 16.52 -39.63 -18.95
CA ALA A 105 17.48 -39.75 -20.05
C ALA A 105 18.45 -38.56 -20.07
N GLN A 106 17.92 -37.34 -19.91
CA GLN A 106 18.68 -36.09 -19.95
C GLN A 106 17.98 -35.01 -19.12
N ALA A 107 18.77 -34.05 -18.62
CA ALA A 107 18.26 -32.86 -17.96
C ALA A 107 18.87 -31.57 -18.56
N ALA A 108 18.12 -30.48 -18.53
CA ALA A 108 18.62 -29.14 -18.82
C ALA A 108 18.32 -28.22 -17.63
N LEU A 109 19.35 -27.66 -17.01
CA LEU A 109 19.26 -26.89 -15.76
C LEU A 109 19.87 -25.50 -15.94
N ASP A 110 19.09 -24.45 -15.67
CA ASP A 110 19.60 -23.07 -15.61
C ASP A 110 19.78 -22.57 -14.17
N VAL A 111 19.26 -23.31 -13.20
CA VAL A 111 19.14 -22.89 -11.80
C VAL A 111 19.52 -24.03 -10.86
N PHE A 112 20.12 -23.68 -9.72
CA PHE A 112 20.63 -24.63 -8.73
C PHE A 112 20.21 -24.21 -7.31
N THR A 113 20.19 -25.17 -6.39
CA THR A 113 19.83 -24.91 -4.99
C THR A 113 20.82 -23.95 -4.33
N GLU A 114 22.10 -24.09 -4.68
CA GLU A 114 23.15 -23.15 -4.32
C GLU A 114 23.74 -22.54 -5.60
N GLU A 115 23.80 -21.20 -5.65
CA GLU A 115 24.35 -20.46 -6.78
C GLU A 115 25.43 -19.48 -6.30
N PRO A 116 26.68 -19.57 -6.80
CA PRO A 116 27.17 -20.50 -7.82
C PRO A 116 27.29 -21.96 -7.34
N PRO A 117 27.08 -22.96 -8.21
CA PRO A 117 27.23 -24.37 -7.82
C PRO A 117 28.65 -24.70 -7.34
N PRO A 118 28.80 -25.66 -6.40
CA PRO A 118 30.11 -26.18 -6.02
C PRO A 118 30.89 -26.72 -7.22
N LYS A 119 32.22 -26.60 -7.18
CA LYS A 119 33.11 -27.03 -8.29
C LYS A 119 32.99 -28.52 -8.62
N ASP A 120 32.67 -29.33 -7.61
CA ASP A 120 32.46 -30.77 -7.68
C ASP A 120 30.98 -31.16 -7.84
N SER A 121 30.12 -30.21 -8.23
CA SER A 121 28.71 -30.48 -8.50
C SER A 121 28.57 -31.59 -9.53
N LYS A 122 27.97 -32.72 -9.09
CA LYS A 122 27.74 -33.89 -9.92
C LYS A 122 26.88 -33.56 -11.13
N LEU A 123 25.84 -32.73 -10.95
CA LEU A 123 24.96 -32.33 -12.05
C LEU A 123 25.67 -31.48 -13.10
N VAL A 124 26.56 -30.55 -12.69
CA VAL A 124 27.33 -29.73 -13.63
C VAL A 124 28.30 -30.57 -14.45
N GLN A 125 28.85 -31.63 -13.86
CA GLN A 125 29.81 -32.52 -14.52
C GLN A 125 29.17 -33.70 -15.26
N HIS A 126 27.86 -33.92 -15.10
CA HIS A 126 27.18 -35.09 -15.64
C HIS A 126 26.96 -34.96 -17.16
N GLU A 127 27.40 -35.95 -17.94
CA GLU A 127 27.41 -35.90 -19.42
C GLU A 127 26.02 -35.73 -20.05
N ASN A 128 24.98 -36.27 -19.40
CA ASN A 128 23.58 -36.13 -19.84
C ASN A 128 22.87 -34.87 -19.32
N VAL A 129 23.59 -33.91 -18.74
CA VAL A 129 23.03 -32.66 -18.22
C VAL A 129 23.58 -31.47 -19.00
N ILE A 130 22.67 -30.67 -19.55
CA ILE A 130 22.99 -29.35 -20.11
C ILE A 130 22.82 -28.34 -19.00
N VAL A 131 23.83 -27.52 -18.75
CA VAL A 131 23.77 -26.47 -17.74
C VAL A 131 24.00 -25.08 -18.33
N THR A 132 23.25 -24.10 -17.83
CA THR A 132 23.47 -22.68 -18.08
C THR A 132 23.50 -21.91 -16.75
N PRO A 133 24.30 -20.85 -16.62
CA PRO A 133 24.48 -20.13 -15.35
C PRO A 133 23.40 -19.06 -15.15
N HIS A 134 22.16 -19.47 -14.88
CA HIS A 134 21.01 -18.60 -14.59
C HIS A 134 20.81 -17.49 -15.63
N LEU A 135 20.75 -17.89 -16.90
CA LEU A 135 20.68 -17.00 -18.06
C LEU A 135 19.25 -16.73 -18.55
N GLY A 136 18.21 -17.29 -17.92
CA GLY A 136 16.82 -17.18 -18.38
C GLY A 136 16.33 -15.74 -18.64
N ALA A 137 16.85 -14.75 -17.90
CA ALA A 137 16.55 -13.32 -18.10
C ALA A 137 17.70 -12.50 -18.71
N SER A 138 18.82 -13.14 -19.07
CA SER A 138 20.04 -12.50 -19.57
C SER A 138 19.98 -12.25 -21.08
N THR A 139 18.93 -11.54 -21.51
CA THR A 139 18.73 -11.11 -22.91
C THR A 139 18.63 -9.60 -23.01
N LYS A 140 18.99 -9.01 -24.15
CA LYS A 140 18.96 -7.55 -24.32
C LYS A 140 17.53 -7.01 -24.16
N GLU A 141 16.57 -7.70 -24.76
CA GLU A 141 15.16 -7.34 -24.77
C GLU A 141 14.54 -7.43 -23.36
N ALA A 142 14.89 -8.45 -22.58
CA ALA A 142 14.43 -8.55 -21.19
C ALA A 142 15.03 -7.46 -20.32
N GLN A 143 16.34 -7.16 -20.47
CA GLN A 143 16.99 -6.09 -19.72
C GLN A 143 16.42 -4.71 -20.07
N GLU A 144 16.12 -4.45 -21.35
CA GLU A 144 15.48 -3.21 -21.80
C GLU A 144 14.05 -3.09 -21.25
N GLY A 145 13.25 -4.15 -21.34
CA GLY A 145 11.89 -4.18 -20.78
C GLY A 145 11.87 -3.91 -19.29
N VAL A 146 12.75 -4.57 -18.52
CA VAL A 146 12.89 -4.34 -17.08
C VAL A 146 13.38 -2.92 -16.77
N ALA A 147 14.32 -2.38 -17.56
CA ALA A 147 14.81 -1.02 -17.36
C ALA A 147 13.71 0.03 -17.54
N ILE A 148 12.86 -0.12 -18.56
CA ILE A 148 11.71 0.76 -18.79
C ILE A 148 10.70 0.63 -17.64
N GLU A 149 10.31 -0.58 -17.27
CA GLU A 149 9.35 -0.83 -16.18
C GLU A 149 9.82 -0.22 -14.85
N ILE A 150 11.11 -0.35 -14.52
CA ILE A 150 11.69 0.26 -13.33
C ILE A 150 11.73 1.79 -13.46
N ALA A 151 12.10 2.34 -14.62
CA ALA A 151 12.15 3.78 -14.82
C ALA A 151 10.76 4.42 -14.65
N GLU A 152 9.73 3.81 -15.22
CA GLU A 152 8.33 4.24 -15.07
C GLU A 152 7.88 4.16 -13.61
N ALA A 153 8.18 3.04 -12.92
CA ALA A 153 7.88 2.87 -11.51
C ALA A 153 8.56 3.93 -10.63
N VAL A 154 9.82 4.26 -10.90
CA VAL A 154 10.57 5.31 -10.18
C VAL A 154 9.96 6.68 -10.45
N VAL A 155 9.65 7.01 -11.70
CA VAL A 155 9.01 8.28 -12.05
C VAL A 155 7.65 8.42 -11.36
N GLY A 156 6.81 7.38 -11.40
CA GLY A 156 5.52 7.35 -10.70
C GLY A 156 5.70 7.54 -9.20
N ALA A 157 6.62 6.80 -8.58
CA ALA A 157 6.90 6.92 -7.15
C ALA A 157 7.39 8.34 -6.75
N LEU A 158 8.22 8.98 -7.57
CA LEU A 158 8.69 10.37 -7.34
C LEU A 158 7.56 11.39 -7.47
N LYS A 159 6.53 11.10 -8.28
CA LYS A 159 5.30 11.91 -8.37
C LYS A 159 4.28 11.59 -7.27
N GLY A 160 4.55 10.59 -6.43
CA GLY A 160 3.63 10.14 -5.38
C GLY A 160 2.53 9.20 -5.87
N GLU A 161 2.67 8.63 -7.08
CA GLU A 161 1.74 7.65 -7.64
C GLU A 161 1.95 6.25 -7.02
N LEU A 162 0.92 5.41 -7.10
CA LEU A 162 1.00 4.00 -6.70
C LEU A 162 1.76 3.22 -7.77
N SER A 163 2.95 2.73 -7.43
CA SER A 163 3.67 1.81 -8.30
C SER A 163 3.16 0.38 -8.11
N ALA A 164 2.67 -0.24 -9.18
CA ALA A 164 2.24 -1.63 -9.20
C ALA A 164 3.39 -2.63 -8.93
N THR A 165 4.65 -2.18 -9.01
CA THR A 165 5.85 -3.02 -8.80
C THR A 165 6.47 -2.82 -7.41
N ALA A 166 5.88 -1.97 -6.56
CA ALA A 166 6.41 -1.74 -5.22
C ALA A 166 6.28 -3.00 -4.35
N VAL A 167 7.41 -3.51 -3.87
CA VAL A 167 7.47 -4.73 -3.05
C VAL A 167 7.17 -4.50 -1.58
N ASN A 168 7.32 -3.26 -1.12
CA ASN A 168 7.15 -2.84 0.28
C ASN A 168 5.98 -1.87 0.47
N ALA A 169 5.12 -1.70 -0.54
CA ALA A 169 3.90 -0.92 -0.47
C ALA A 169 2.68 -1.82 -0.71
N PRO A 170 1.50 -1.47 -0.18
CA PRO A 170 0.29 -2.25 -0.42
C PRO A 170 -0.09 -2.21 -1.91
N MET A 171 -0.33 -3.40 -2.48
CA MET A 171 -0.94 -3.53 -3.80
C MET A 171 -2.46 -3.49 -3.62
N VAL A 172 -3.07 -2.38 -4.00
CA VAL A 172 -4.50 -2.14 -3.85
C VAL A 172 -5.18 -2.35 -5.21
N PRO A 173 -6.15 -3.27 -5.35
CA PRO A 173 -6.91 -3.43 -6.58
C PRO A 173 -7.58 -2.10 -7.00
N PRO A 174 -7.72 -1.81 -8.31
CA PRO A 174 -8.33 -0.56 -8.78
C PRO A 174 -9.71 -0.27 -8.20
N GLU A 175 -10.52 -1.30 -8.00
CA GLU A 175 -11.87 -1.20 -7.44
C GLU A 175 -11.83 -0.69 -5.99
N VAL A 176 -10.95 -1.28 -5.18
CA VAL A 176 -10.72 -0.89 -3.77
C VAL A 176 -10.12 0.51 -3.70
N LEU A 177 -9.22 0.86 -4.63
CA LEU A 177 -8.63 2.19 -4.68
C LEU A 177 -9.68 3.27 -4.99
N SER A 178 -10.60 3.01 -5.93
CA SER A 178 -11.68 3.93 -6.26
C SER A 178 -12.61 4.16 -5.07
N GLU A 179 -12.86 3.14 -4.27
CA GLU A 179 -13.67 3.23 -3.06
C GLU A 179 -12.96 3.99 -1.92
N LEU A 180 -11.65 3.73 -1.74
CA LEU A 180 -10.83 4.37 -0.71
C LEU A 180 -10.38 5.78 -1.06
N ALA A 181 -10.46 6.21 -2.32
CA ALA A 181 -9.98 7.51 -2.81
C ALA A 181 -10.37 8.71 -1.92
N PRO A 182 -11.63 8.90 -1.49
CA PRO A 182 -11.97 10.04 -0.63
C PRO A 182 -11.39 9.91 0.79
N TYR A 183 -11.18 8.69 1.29
CA TYR A 183 -10.57 8.43 2.59
C TYR A 183 -9.05 8.60 2.57
N VAL A 184 -8.42 8.30 1.42
CA VAL A 184 -7.01 8.61 1.15
C VAL A 184 -6.77 10.11 1.20
N ALA A 185 -7.64 10.89 0.56
CA ALA A 185 -7.57 12.35 0.63
C ALA A 185 -7.81 12.87 2.05
N LEU A 186 -8.78 12.31 2.78
CA LEU A 186 -9.03 12.64 4.18
C LEU A 186 -7.81 12.34 5.07
N ALA A 187 -7.23 11.15 4.94
CA ALA A 187 -6.05 10.70 5.67
C ALA A 187 -4.86 11.66 5.51
N GLU A 188 -4.56 12.05 4.27
CA GLU A 188 -3.50 13.04 4.00
C GLU A 188 -3.78 14.40 4.65
N LYS A 189 -5.00 14.91 4.47
CA LYS A 189 -5.42 16.21 5.02
C LYS A 189 -5.43 16.24 6.54
N LEU A 190 -5.86 15.16 7.20
CA LEU A 190 -5.77 15.05 8.67
C LEU A 190 -4.31 15.06 9.13
N GLY A 191 -3.42 14.34 8.45
CA GLY A 191 -1.98 14.39 8.75
C GLY A 191 -1.41 15.82 8.64
N LYS A 192 -1.73 16.52 7.55
CA LYS A 192 -1.31 17.92 7.29
C LYS A 192 -1.90 18.89 8.31
N LEU A 193 -3.15 18.71 8.69
CA LEU A 193 -3.83 19.53 9.67
C LEU A 193 -3.21 19.35 11.06
N GLY A 194 -3.00 18.10 11.48
CA GLY A 194 -2.44 17.76 12.78
C GLY A 194 -1.05 18.37 12.98
N VAL A 195 -0.16 18.24 12.00
CA VAL A 195 1.21 18.80 12.12
C VAL A 195 1.22 20.33 12.13
N GLN A 196 0.29 21.01 11.46
CA GLN A 196 0.21 22.47 11.49
C GLN A 196 -0.22 23.02 12.85
N LEU A 197 -1.02 22.26 13.59
CA LEU A 197 -1.42 22.58 14.96
C LEU A 197 -0.25 22.49 15.95
N VAL A 198 0.87 21.86 15.60
CA VAL A 198 2.05 21.77 16.48
C VAL A 198 2.75 23.13 16.63
N ALA A 199 2.94 23.59 17.86
CA ALA A 199 3.66 24.81 18.23
C ALA A 199 5.16 24.59 18.52
N GLY A 200 5.53 23.38 18.90
CA GLY A 200 6.87 23.04 19.40
C GLY A 200 6.82 21.82 20.33
N GLY A 201 7.86 21.65 21.15
CA GLY A 201 8.00 20.54 22.10
C GLY A 201 9.23 19.67 21.84
N SER A 202 9.22 18.43 22.35
CA SER A 202 10.30 17.45 22.15
C SER A 202 10.30 16.76 20.78
N GLY A 203 9.42 17.18 19.88
CA GLY A 203 9.12 16.51 18.62
C GLY A 203 8.01 15.46 18.78
N ILE A 204 7.29 15.19 17.69
CA ILE A 204 6.20 14.20 17.67
C ILE A 204 6.79 12.81 17.94
N THR A 205 6.45 12.22 19.09
CA THR A 205 6.98 10.91 19.51
C THR A 205 6.09 9.75 19.06
N LEU A 206 4.77 9.96 19.12
CA LEU A 206 3.75 8.98 18.78
C LEU A 206 2.62 9.65 17.99
N VAL A 207 2.22 8.96 16.91
CA VAL A 207 1.00 9.22 16.16
C VAL A 207 0.08 8.03 16.35
N LYS A 208 -1.05 8.22 17.04
CA LYS A 208 -2.08 7.19 17.16
C LYS A 208 -3.17 7.49 16.14
N VAL A 209 -3.50 6.52 15.30
CA VAL A 209 -4.59 6.60 14.34
C VAL A 209 -5.68 5.62 14.74
N VAL A 210 -6.91 6.11 14.87
CA VAL A 210 -8.09 5.27 15.14
C VAL A 210 -8.99 5.29 13.92
N TYR A 211 -9.23 4.11 13.34
CA TYR A 211 -10.14 3.91 12.23
C TYR A 211 -11.47 3.38 12.77
N LYS A 212 -12.53 4.16 12.67
CA LYS A 212 -13.89 3.73 13.05
C LYS A 212 -14.59 3.20 11.80
N THR A 213 -15.07 1.95 11.84
CA THR A 213 -15.69 1.29 10.69
C THR A 213 -16.92 0.47 11.08
N GLY A 214 -17.90 0.37 10.18
CA GLY A 214 -19.00 -0.59 10.27
C GLY A 214 -18.68 -1.96 9.66
N ARG A 215 -17.53 -2.10 8.99
CA ARG A 215 -17.04 -3.38 8.46
C ARG A 215 -16.32 -4.19 9.52
N ASP A 216 -16.17 -5.49 9.26
CA ASP A 216 -15.30 -6.33 10.07
C ASP A 216 -13.86 -5.81 9.98
N SER A 217 -13.14 -5.89 11.10
CA SER A 217 -11.78 -5.39 11.28
C SER A 217 -10.74 -6.05 10.35
N ASP A 218 -11.04 -7.24 9.84
CA ASP A 218 -10.21 -7.98 8.88
C ASP A 218 -10.45 -7.59 7.42
N ASP A 219 -11.55 -6.89 7.11
CA ASP A 219 -11.97 -6.50 5.75
C ASP A 219 -11.48 -5.09 5.35
N LEU A 220 -10.63 -4.47 6.18
CA LEU A 220 -10.10 -3.13 5.94
C LEU A 220 -8.56 -3.10 5.95
N ASP A 221 -7.97 -3.01 4.77
CA ASP A 221 -6.54 -2.75 4.62
C ASP A 221 -6.20 -1.27 4.86
N THR A 222 -5.73 -0.95 6.06
CA THR A 222 -5.41 0.43 6.48
C THR A 222 -4.02 0.90 6.02
N ARG A 223 -3.21 0.06 5.37
CA ARG A 223 -1.81 0.38 5.03
C ARG A 223 -1.70 1.63 4.15
N LEU A 224 -2.59 1.78 3.18
CA LEU A 224 -2.64 2.95 2.31
C LEU A 224 -2.98 4.21 3.11
N LEU A 225 -4.02 4.15 3.95
CA LEU A 225 -4.47 5.29 4.76
C LEU A 225 -3.39 5.74 5.75
N ARG A 226 -2.74 4.78 6.42
CA ARG A 226 -1.61 5.06 7.31
C ARG A 226 -0.51 5.81 6.58
N ALA A 227 -0.09 5.32 5.43
CA ALA A 227 0.99 5.96 4.69
C ALA A 227 0.64 7.37 4.24
N MET A 228 -0.63 7.64 3.95
CA MET A 228 -1.11 8.99 3.59
C MET A 228 -1.16 9.92 4.80
N ILE A 229 -1.57 9.44 5.98
CA ILE A 229 -1.44 10.20 7.24
C ILE A 229 0.03 10.52 7.51
N THR A 230 0.91 9.51 7.41
CA THR A 230 2.35 9.67 7.59
C THR A 230 2.94 10.68 6.62
N LYS A 231 2.55 10.60 5.34
CA LYS A 231 2.93 11.57 4.32
C LYS A 231 2.48 12.97 4.72
N GLY A 232 1.20 13.14 5.10
CA GLY A 232 0.66 14.44 5.50
C GLY A 232 1.37 15.05 6.70
N ILE A 233 1.81 14.23 7.65
CA ILE A 233 2.57 14.68 8.83
C ILE A 233 4.01 15.06 8.46
N ILE A 234 4.69 14.24 7.64
CA ILE A 234 6.13 14.36 7.42
C ILE A 234 6.48 15.34 6.29
N GLU A 235 5.68 15.37 5.21
CA GLU A 235 5.93 16.20 4.04
C GLU A 235 6.13 17.69 4.39
N PRO A 236 5.31 18.32 5.26
CA PRO A 236 5.50 19.73 5.64
C PRO A 236 6.78 20.01 6.45
N ILE A 237 7.38 18.96 7.05
CA ILE A 237 8.54 19.06 7.96
C ILE A 237 9.76 18.30 7.42
N SER A 238 9.77 18.02 6.11
CA SER A 238 10.82 17.26 5.42
C SER A 238 11.25 17.98 4.16
N ALA A 239 12.56 18.02 3.90
CA ALA A 239 13.12 18.48 2.63
C ALA A 239 13.03 17.41 1.53
N SER A 240 12.74 16.16 1.90
CA SER A 240 12.59 15.03 0.97
C SER A 240 11.12 14.81 0.64
N ILE A 241 10.84 14.47 -0.62
CA ILE A 241 9.51 14.06 -1.08
C ILE A 241 9.13 12.76 -0.37
N VAL A 242 7.95 12.76 0.27
CA VAL A 242 7.40 11.61 0.98
C VAL A 242 6.31 10.97 0.12
N ASN A 243 6.38 9.65 -0.05
CA ASN A 243 5.43 8.85 -0.81
C ASN A 243 5.08 7.56 -0.04
N LEU A 244 4.18 6.75 -0.58
CA LEU A 244 3.74 5.50 0.03
C LEU A 244 4.89 4.52 0.33
N VAL A 245 5.95 4.54 -0.47
CA VAL A 245 7.08 3.61 -0.38
C VAL A 245 8.04 3.98 0.74
N ASN A 246 8.31 5.28 0.92
CA ASN A 246 9.30 5.78 1.88
C ASN A 246 8.69 6.36 3.17
N ALA A 247 7.37 6.59 3.25
CA ALA A 247 6.71 7.22 4.39
C ALA A 247 7.07 6.58 5.75
N ASP A 248 6.90 5.26 5.86
CA ASP A 248 7.21 4.51 7.09
C ASP A 248 8.71 4.54 7.44
N PHE A 249 9.58 4.48 6.42
CA PHE A 249 11.03 4.55 6.61
C PHE A 249 11.46 5.94 7.10
N THR A 250 10.94 6.99 6.46
CA THR A 250 11.21 8.38 6.84
C THR A 250 10.65 8.71 8.22
N ALA A 251 9.48 8.18 8.59
CA ALA A 251 8.91 8.30 9.93
C ALA A 251 9.86 7.73 10.99
N LYS A 252 10.33 6.48 10.78
CA LYS A 252 11.27 5.81 11.68
C LYS A 252 12.59 6.56 11.80
N GLN A 253 13.14 7.08 10.70
CA GLN A 253 14.38 7.89 10.74
C GLN A 253 14.22 9.17 11.57
N LYS A 254 13.02 9.76 11.60
CA LYS A 254 12.68 10.92 12.44
C LYS A 254 12.27 10.54 13.87
N GLY A 255 12.35 9.26 14.24
CA GLY A 255 11.98 8.77 15.57
C GLY A 255 10.48 8.71 15.83
N LEU A 256 9.65 8.92 14.80
CA LEU A 256 8.19 8.96 14.90
C LEU A 256 7.64 7.53 14.91
N ARG A 257 6.91 7.18 15.96
CA ARG A 257 6.19 5.90 16.07
C ARG A 257 4.75 6.10 15.64
N ILE A 258 4.21 5.16 14.87
CA ILE A 258 2.81 5.18 14.44
C ILE A 258 2.14 3.93 14.99
N SER A 259 1.05 4.12 15.72
CA SER A 259 0.16 3.05 16.16
C SER A 259 -1.21 3.21 15.50
N GLU A 260 -1.82 2.08 15.18
CA GLU A 260 -3.14 2.02 14.56
C GLU A 260 -4.08 1.21 15.46
N GLU A 261 -5.32 1.67 15.56
CA GLU A 261 -6.40 0.97 16.24
C GLU A 261 -7.61 0.95 15.30
N ARG A 262 -8.30 -0.20 15.22
CA ARG A 262 -9.56 -0.34 14.47
C ARG A 262 -10.67 -0.53 15.48
N VAL A 263 -11.71 0.29 15.37
CA VAL A 263 -12.86 0.26 16.27
C VAL A 263 -14.10 0.01 15.42
N VAL A 264 -14.79 -1.09 15.72
CA VAL A 264 -16.06 -1.42 15.07
C VAL A 264 -17.15 -0.54 15.70
N VAL A 265 -17.90 0.18 14.87
CA VAL A 265 -19.01 1.05 15.27
C VAL A 265 -20.27 0.67 14.51
N ASP A 266 -21.44 0.95 15.10
CA ASP A 266 -22.73 0.73 14.47
C ASP A 266 -22.95 1.77 13.35
N SER A 267 -22.48 1.44 12.15
CA SER A 267 -22.55 2.29 10.94
C SER A 267 -22.73 1.42 9.70
N SER A 268 -23.11 2.03 8.57
CA SER A 268 -23.34 1.29 7.32
C SER A 268 -22.06 0.59 6.85
N PRO A 269 -22.07 -0.73 6.60
CA PRO A 269 -20.92 -1.45 6.06
C PRO A 269 -20.67 -1.15 4.57
N GLU A 270 -21.59 -0.45 3.91
CA GLU A 270 -21.40 -0.01 2.51
C GLU A 270 -20.18 0.90 2.36
N PHE A 271 -19.86 1.70 3.39
CA PHE A 271 -18.70 2.58 3.41
C PHE A 271 -17.54 1.92 4.16
N PRO A 272 -16.29 2.05 3.68
CA PRO A 272 -15.14 1.38 4.30
C PRO A 272 -14.81 1.94 5.70
N LEU A 273 -15.11 3.22 5.92
CA LEU A 273 -14.89 3.91 7.19
C LEU A 273 -16.04 4.84 7.52
N ASP A 274 -16.38 4.89 8.80
CA ASP A 274 -17.20 5.95 9.38
C ASP A 274 -16.35 7.21 9.58
N SER A 275 -15.18 7.09 10.20
CA SER A 275 -14.32 8.23 10.55
C SER A 275 -12.87 7.81 10.82
N ILE A 276 -11.96 8.78 10.74
CA ILE A 276 -10.53 8.64 11.05
C ILE A 276 -10.18 9.67 12.12
N GLU A 277 -9.66 9.20 13.25
CA GLU A 277 -9.17 10.03 14.35
C GLU A 277 -7.64 9.95 14.41
N VAL A 278 -6.98 11.10 14.55
CA VAL A 278 -5.52 11.22 14.61
C VAL A 278 -5.13 11.95 15.89
N HIS A 279 -4.29 11.30 16.70
CA HIS A 279 -3.70 11.88 17.90
C HIS A 279 -2.20 12.06 17.72
N LEU A 280 -1.69 13.26 18.09
CA LEU A 280 -0.27 13.57 18.11
C LEU A 280 0.21 13.82 19.54
N SER A 281 1.15 13.01 20.00
CA SER A 281 1.71 13.07 21.36
C SER A 281 3.11 13.69 21.38
N GLY A 282 3.50 14.22 22.54
CA GLY A 282 4.85 14.75 22.78
C GLY A 282 5.07 16.17 22.23
N VAL A 283 3.99 16.88 21.94
CA VAL A 283 4.00 18.21 21.31
C VAL A 283 3.08 19.18 22.03
N GLU A 284 3.41 20.47 21.92
CA GLU A 284 2.52 21.56 22.31
C GLU A 284 1.67 21.99 21.11
N SER A 285 0.45 22.48 21.36
CA SER A 285 -0.46 22.97 20.32
C SER A 285 -0.45 24.49 20.20
N LYS A 286 -0.48 25.00 18.96
CA LYS A 286 -0.74 26.42 18.65
C LYS A 286 -2.20 26.80 18.92
N PHE A 287 -3.06 25.81 19.04
CA PHE A 287 -4.49 25.97 19.28
C PHE A 287 -4.88 25.01 20.39
N THR A 288 -4.75 25.44 21.64
CA THR A 288 -4.91 24.58 22.83
C THR A 288 -6.27 23.89 22.90
N SER A 289 -7.29 24.40 22.22
CA SER A 289 -8.61 23.76 22.10
C SER A 289 -8.59 22.45 21.31
N SER A 290 -7.54 22.17 20.53
CA SER A 290 -7.33 20.88 19.86
C SER A 290 -6.77 19.80 20.77
N VAL A 291 -6.39 20.13 22.01
CA VAL A 291 -5.77 19.19 22.94
C VAL A 291 -6.86 18.41 23.67
N SER A 292 -6.78 17.09 23.61
CA SER A 292 -7.65 16.16 24.32
C SER A 292 -7.33 16.08 25.82
N GLU A 293 -8.17 15.42 26.60
CA GLU A 293 -7.95 15.21 28.05
C GLU A 293 -6.62 14.48 28.35
N ASN A 294 -6.13 13.68 27.41
CA ASN A 294 -4.86 12.96 27.53
C ASN A 294 -3.62 13.82 27.24
N GLY A 295 -3.80 15.10 26.88
CA GLY A 295 -2.71 16.01 26.53
C GLY A 295 -2.24 15.92 25.08
N ASP A 296 -2.87 15.08 24.26
CA ASP A 296 -2.55 14.93 22.84
C ASP A 296 -3.37 15.89 21.98
N ILE A 297 -2.79 16.40 20.89
CA ILE A 297 -3.58 17.04 19.83
C ILE A 297 -4.48 15.96 19.22
N SER A 298 -5.80 16.15 19.24
CA SER A 298 -6.77 15.23 18.64
C SER A 298 -7.59 15.93 17.55
N ILE A 299 -7.70 15.29 16.40
CA ILE A 299 -8.59 15.68 15.31
C ILE A 299 -9.27 14.44 14.74
N GLU A 300 -10.53 14.60 14.35
CA GLU A 300 -11.31 13.54 13.72
C GLU A 300 -11.94 14.05 12.45
N GLY A 301 -11.89 13.25 11.39
CA GLY A 301 -12.55 13.57 10.13
C GLY A 301 -13.37 12.41 9.59
N LYS A 302 -14.27 12.75 8.67
CA LYS A 302 -15.22 11.84 8.02
C LYS A 302 -15.41 12.22 6.57
N VAL A 303 -15.68 11.25 5.71
CA VAL A 303 -16.08 11.50 4.31
C VAL A 303 -17.60 11.68 4.25
N LYS A 304 -18.05 12.76 3.60
CA LYS A 304 -19.47 13.03 3.31
C LYS A 304 -19.61 13.30 1.81
N TYR A 305 -20.46 12.54 1.13
CA TYR A 305 -20.68 12.68 -0.32
C TYR A 305 -19.39 12.66 -1.16
N GLY A 306 -18.40 11.87 -0.76
CA GLY A 306 -17.09 11.79 -1.42
C GLY A 306 -16.11 12.91 -1.06
N VAL A 307 -16.49 13.85 -0.19
CA VAL A 307 -15.65 14.98 0.21
C VAL A 307 -15.14 14.79 1.66
N PRO A 308 -13.86 15.07 1.94
CA PRO A 308 -13.31 15.05 3.31
C PRO A 308 -13.84 16.20 4.18
N TYR A 309 -14.34 15.87 5.37
CA TYR A 309 -14.77 16.83 6.39
C TYR A 309 -14.00 16.65 7.69
N LEU A 310 -13.73 17.75 8.38
CA LEU A 310 -13.31 17.75 9.78
C LEU A 310 -14.56 17.69 10.66
N ARG A 311 -14.60 16.70 11.55
CA ARG A 311 -15.72 16.39 12.44
C ARG A 311 -15.45 16.76 13.89
N CYS A 312 -14.21 16.65 14.35
CA CYS A 312 -13.84 17.00 15.72
C CYS A 312 -12.48 17.66 15.77
N VAL A 313 -12.33 18.62 16.68
CA VAL A 313 -11.05 19.21 17.08
C VAL A 313 -11.00 19.24 18.60
N GLY A 314 -10.11 18.44 19.19
CA GLY A 314 -10.06 18.23 20.63
C GLY A 314 -11.39 17.68 21.15
N GLY A 315 -12.05 18.43 22.03
CA GLY A 315 -13.37 18.09 22.58
C GLY A 315 -14.55 18.78 21.87
N PHE A 316 -14.34 19.39 20.70
CA PHE A 316 -15.36 20.17 20.02
C PHE A 316 -15.78 19.53 18.70
N ASP A 317 -17.06 19.24 18.62
CA ASP A 317 -17.74 18.85 17.40
C ASP A 317 -17.76 20.01 16.40
N VAL A 318 -17.06 19.82 15.29
CA VAL A 318 -17.11 20.71 14.13
C VAL A 318 -17.70 19.94 12.94
N ASP A 319 -18.04 20.66 11.89
CA ASP A 319 -18.48 20.05 10.64
C ASP A 319 -18.07 20.99 9.55
N VAL A 320 -16.91 20.78 8.93
CA VAL A 320 -16.38 21.71 7.92
C VAL A 320 -15.65 20.93 6.85
N SER A 321 -15.87 21.28 5.58
CA SER A 321 -15.12 20.68 4.48
C SER A 321 -13.63 20.98 4.65
N LEU A 322 -12.77 20.00 4.41
CA LEU A 322 -11.33 20.19 4.32
C LEU A 322 -10.88 20.56 2.91
N GLU A 323 -11.78 21.12 2.09
CA GLU A 323 -11.46 21.77 0.82
C GLU A 323 -11.13 23.25 1.05
N GLY A 324 -10.08 23.74 0.39
CA GLY A 324 -9.59 25.11 0.60
C GLY A 324 -8.81 25.28 1.90
N ASN A 325 -8.78 26.49 2.43
CA ASN A 325 -8.09 26.80 3.67
C ASN A 325 -9.05 26.80 4.86
N LEU A 326 -8.53 26.54 6.06
CA LEU A 326 -9.33 26.43 7.27
C LEU A 326 -8.88 27.49 8.31
N ILE A 327 -9.86 28.18 8.88
CA ILE A 327 -9.68 29.04 10.05
C ILE A 327 -10.41 28.40 11.23
N LEU A 328 -9.71 28.26 12.37
CA LEU A 328 -10.31 27.86 13.64
C LEU A 328 -10.20 29.02 14.63
N CYS A 329 -11.33 29.41 15.22
CA CYS A 329 -11.41 30.43 16.26
C CYS A 329 -12.07 29.84 17.49
N ARG A 330 -11.38 29.77 18.64
CA ARG A 330 -12.06 29.58 19.92
C ARG A 330 -12.60 30.91 20.38
N GLN A 331 -13.88 30.95 20.74
CA GLN A 331 -14.56 32.17 21.16
C GLN A 331 -15.54 31.94 22.31
N VAL A 332 -15.88 33.04 22.97
CA VAL A 332 -17.06 33.10 23.85
C VAL A 332 -18.33 33.19 23.00
N ASP A 333 -19.28 32.29 23.24
CA ASP A 333 -20.54 32.22 22.48
C ASP A 333 -21.45 33.42 22.81
N GLN A 334 -21.45 34.41 21.90
CA GLN A 334 -22.21 35.65 22.04
C GLN A 334 -22.80 36.16 20.71
N PRO A 335 -23.88 36.96 20.74
CA PRO A 335 -24.50 37.49 19.53
C PRO A 335 -23.54 38.28 18.64
N GLY A 336 -23.69 38.09 17.32
CA GLY A 336 -22.99 38.88 16.31
C GLY A 336 -21.58 38.41 15.96
N MET A 337 -21.07 37.31 16.54
CA MET A 337 -19.71 36.88 16.22
C MET A 337 -19.54 36.39 14.77
N ILE A 338 -20.44 35.52 14.30
CA ILE A 338 -20.43 35.01 12.92
C ILE A 338 -20.39 36.18 11.93
N GLY A 339 -21.26 37.18 12.12
CA GLY A 339 -21.31 38.37 11.27
C GLY A 339 -20.04 39.22 11.35
N ARG A 340 -19.43 39.35 12.53
CA ARG A 340 -18.18 40.12 12.70
C ARG A 340 -17.02 39.50 11.93
N VAL A 341 -16.81 38.18 12.06
CA VAL A 341 -15.73 37.50 11.33
C VAL A 341 -16.04 37.42 9.83
N GLY A 342 -17.30 37.14 9.47
CA GLY A 342 -17.73 37.18 8.07
C GLY A 342 -17.50 38.53 7.39
N ASN A 343 -17.77 39.65 8.08
CA ASN A 343 -17.52 40.99 7.56
C ASN A 343 -16.02 41.26 7.36
N ILE A 344 -15.15 40.83 8.28
CA ILE A 344 -13.70 40.98 8.14
C ILE A 344 -13.19 40.26 6.88
N LEU A 345 -13.69 39.04 6.62
CA LEU A 345 -13.35 38.28 5.42
C LEU A 345 -13.92 38.96 4.15
N ALA A 346 -15.16 39.42 4.21
CA ALA A 346 -15.83 40.09 3.09
C ALA A 346 -15.15 41.42 2.69
N GLU A 347 -14.67 42.21 3.66
CA GLU A 347 -13.89 43.44 3.41
C GLU A 347 -12.64 43.21 2.54
N GLN A 348 -12.16 41.98 2.48
CA GLN A 348 -10.97 41.57 1.73
C GLN A 348 -11.31 40.63 0.58
N ASN A 349 -12.60 40.51 0.25
CA ASN A 349 -13.12 39.67 -0.81
C ASN A 349 -12.66 38.20 -0.70
N VAL A 350 -12.63 37.68 0.52
CA VAL A 350 -12.39 36.25 0.80
C VAL A 350 -13.73 35.54 0.92
N ASN A 351 -13.97 34.54 0.07
CA ASN A 351 -15.20 33.77 0.09
C ASN A 351 -15.19 32.74 1.24
N VAL A 352 -16.35 32.55 1.87
CA VAL A 352 -16.56 31.51 2.90
C VAL A 352 -17.29 30.35 2.25
N SER A 353 -16.59 29.24 2.03
CA SER A 353 -17.16 28.02 1.45
C SER A 353 -17.96 27.22 2.47
N PHE A 354 -17.55 27.27 3.75
CA PHE A 354 -18.23 26.58 4.82
C PHE A 354 -18.06 27.30 6.15
N MET A 355 -19.07 27.27 7.02
CA MET A 355 -18.93 27.74 8.40
C MET A 355 -19.71 26.84 9.36
N SER A 356 -19.06 26.42 10.46
CA SER A 356 -19.67 25.65 11.54
C SER A 356 -19.26 26.20 12.90
N VAL A 357 -20.15 26.08 13.88
CA VAL A 357 -19.89 26.47 15.26
C VAL A 357 -20.17 25.29 16.19
N GLY A 358 -19.11 24.71 16.73
CA GLY A 358 -19.14 23.68 17.76
C GLY A 358 -19.15 24.29 19.15
N ARG A 359 -20.17 24.02 19.96
CA ARG A 359 -20.27 24.56 21.34
C ARG A 359 -20.28 23.42 22.36
N THR A 360 -19.58 23.61 23.46
CA THR A 360 -19.60 22.67 24.60
C THR A 360 -20.84 22.87 25.48
N ALA A 361 -21.26 24.12 25.66
CA ALA A 361 -22.51 24.50 26.32
C ALA A 361 -22.94 25.90 25.86
N GLN A 362 -24.23 26.20 26.04
CA GLN A 362 -24.80 27.51 25.71
C GLN A 362 -24.05 28.64 26.44
N ARG A 363 -23.66 29.70 25.71
CA ARG A 363 -22.98 30.91 26.25
C ARG A 363 -21.67 30.64 26.98
N LYS A 364 -21.00 29.52 26.71
CA LYS A 364 -19.64 29.23 27.22
C LYS A 364 -18.63 29.38 26.07
N LYS A 365 -17.88 28.32 25.80
CA LYS A 365 -16.84 28.26 24.77
C LYS A 365 -17.38 27.57 23.53
N ALA A 366 -17.08 28.14 22.38
CA ALA A 366 -17.36 27.56 21.08
C ALA A 366 -16.12 27.64 20.18
N ILE A 367 -16.00 26.68 19.26
CA ILE A 367 -15.08 26.76 18.13
C ILE A 367 -15.89 27.11 16.89
N MET A 368 -15.53 28.22 16.26
CA MET A 368 -15.97 28.55 14.91
C MET A 368 -14.94 28.05 13.92
N ALA A 369 -15.34 27.09 13.08
CA ALA A 369 -14.54 26.54 12.01
C ALA A 369 -15.04 27.09 10.66
N ILE A 370 -14.14 27.69 9.89
CA ILE A 370 -14.48 28.43 8.67
C ILE A 370 -13.60 27.92 7.53
N GLY A 371 -14.24 27.35 6.50
CA GLY A 371 -13.61 27.06 5.21
C GLY A 371 -13.62 28.32 4.35
N VAL A 372 -12.46 28.67 3.79
CA VAL A 372 -12.30 29.81 2.86
C VAL A 372 -11.59 29.36 1.60
N ASP A 373 -12.02 29.89 0.46
CA ASP A 373 -11.48 29.50 -0.85
C ASP A 373 -10.09 30.11 -1.08
N GLU A 374 -9.91 31.37 -0.70
CA GLU A 374 -8.65 32.10 -0.83
C GLU A 374 -7.87 32.14 0.49
N GLU A 375 -6.54 32.25 0.39
CA GLU A 375 -5.69 32.53 1.56
C GLU A 375 -5.89 33.98 2.00
N PRO A 376 -6.42 34.25 3.21
CA PRO A 376 -6.55 35.61 3.70
C PRO A 376 -5.18 36.23 3.93
N ASN A 377 -5.01 37.50 3.58
CA ASN A 377 -3.75 38.20 3.83
C ASN A 377 -3.49 38.36 5.34
N LYS A 378 -2.23 38.67 5.69
CA LYS A 378 -1.80 38.81 7.10
C LYS A 378 -2.64 39.81 7.89
N ASP A 379 -3.03 40.93 7.27
CA ASP A 379 -3.84 41.96 7.92
C ASP A 379 -5.24 41.46 8.27
N THR A 380 -5.84 40.64 7.40
CA THR A 380 -7.13 39.98 7.63
C THR A 380 -7.04 39.03 8.82
N LEU A 381 -6.03 38.15 8.82
CA LEU A 381 -5.81 37.19 9.92
C LEU A 381 -5.56 37.92 11.25
N ASN A 382 -4.79 39.00 11.24
CA ASN A 382 -4.56 39.85 12.42
C ASN A 382 -5.84 40.51 12.94
N LYS A 383 -6.69 41.06 12.04
CA LYS A 383 -7.99 41.64 12.40
C LYS A 383 -8.89 40.60 13.08
N ILE A 384 -8.92 39.36 12.59
CA ILE A 384 -9.69 38.28 13.21
C ILE A 384 -9.16 37.99 14.60
N GLY A 385 -7.84 37.77 14.76
CA GLY A 385 -7.23 37.49 16.07
C GLY A 385 -7.40 38.61 17.12
N GLN A 386 -7.65 39.85 16.69
CA GLN A 386 -7.89 41.00 17.57
C GLN A 386 -9.36 41.18 17.99
N VAL A 387 -10.29 40.35 17.48
CA VAL A 387 -11.69 40.40 17.91
C VAL A 387 -11.76 40.05 19.40
N PRO A 388 -12.29 40.93 20.29
CA PRO A 388 -12.14 40.78 21.73
C PRO A 388 -12.69 39.47 22.36
N ALA A 389 -13.59 38.77 21.68
CA ALA A 389 -14.16 37.51 22.16
C ALA A 389 -13.54 36.26 21.51
N ILE A 390 -12.55 36.43 20.63
CA ILE A 390 -11.72 35.33 20.13
C ILE A 390 -10.57 35.14 21.12
N GLU A 391 -10.51 33.97 21.72
CA GLU A 391 -9.53 33.59 22.74
C GLU A 391 -8.34 32.83 22.15
N GLU A 392 -8.57 32.09 21.07
CA GLU A 392 -7.53 31.42 20.29
C GLU A 392 -7.88 31.48 18.80
N PHE A 393 -6.85 31.52 17.95
CA PHE A 393 -7.01 31.60 16.52
C PHE A 393 -5.87 30.87 15.81
N VAL A 394 -6.20 30.09 14.78
CA VAL A 394 -5.22 29.50 13.88
C VAL A 394 -5.74 29.45 12.45
N PHE A 395 -4.84 29.63 11.50
CA PHE A 395 -5.07 29.45 10.06
C PHE A 395 -4.27 28.23 9.58
N LEU A 396 -4.93 27.36 8.83
CA LEU A 396 -4.43 26.04 8.46
C LEU A 396 -4.65 25.83 6.96
N LYS A 397 -3.68 25.23 6.28
CA LYS A 397 -3.71 24.85 4.86
C LYS A 397 -3.78 23.33 4.76
N PRO A 398 -4.98 22.72 4.83
CA PRO A 398 -5.15 21.27 4.92
C PRO A 398 -4.63 20.50 3.69
#